data_AF-A0A382B7L6-F1
#
_entry.id   AF-A0A382B7L6-F1
#
_cell.length_a   1.000
_cell.length_b   1.000
_cell.length_c   1.000
_cell.angle_alpha   90.00
_cell.angle_beta   90.00
_cell.angle_gamma   90.00
#
_symmetry.space_group_name_H-M   'P 1'
#
loop_
_entity.id
_entity.type
_entity.pdbx_description
1 polymer ?
#
loop_
_entity_poly.entity_id
_entity_poly.type
_entity_poly.pdbx_seq_one_letter_code
_entity_poly.pdbx_strand_id
1 'polypeptide(L)'
;MLQELPVVSEVRGKGLMIGIELVDANQNNLETMRTSTIVRLVKERGILIGKISHAVDEPENIIFIAPPLILTLDEADRIFETLKDVLTSSSY
;
A
#
# COMPACT_ATOMS: atom_id res chain seq x y z
N MET A 1 7.17 10.62 -6.15
CA MET A 1 6.49 9.32 -6.44
C MET A 1 6.42 8.46 -5.18
N LEU A 2 5.60 7.38 -5.11
CA LEU A 2 5.59 6.51 -3.92
C LEU A 2 6.93 5.81 -3.66
N GLN A 3 7.68 5.46 -4.72
CA GLN A 3 9.02 4.85 -4.62
C GLN A 3 10.09 5.75 -3.98
N GLU A 4 9.82 7.05 -3.79
CA GLU A 4 10.74 7.96 -3.11
C GLU A 4 10.55 7.92 -1.59
N LEU A 5 9.50 7.26 -1.08
CA LEU A 5 9.25 7.14 0.34
C LEU A 5 10.16 6.05 0.95
N PRO A 6 10.88 6.30 2.06
CA PRO A 6 11.79 5.32 2.66
C PRO A 6 11.14 3.99 3.09
N VAL A 7 9.83 4.01 3.34
CA VAL A 7 9.02 2.84 3.71
C VAL A 7 8.69 1.95 2.51
N VAL A 8 8.88 2.43 1.27
CA VAL A 8 8.54 1.69 0.04
C VAL A 8 9.82 1.15 -0.59
N SER A 9 10.00 -0.17 -0.61
CA SER A 9 11.15 -0.79 -1.27
C SER A 9 10.90 -0.99 -2.76
N GLU A 10 9.69 -1.38 -3.14
CA GLU A 10 9.33 -1.64 -4.53
C GLU A 10 7.88 -1.25 -4.82
N VAL A 11 7.66 -0.75 -6.03
CA VAL A 11 6.32 -0.66 -6.63
C VAL A 11 6.38 -1.44 -7.94
N ARG A 12 5.52 -2.45 -8.07
CA ARG A 12 5.45 -3.35 -9.23
C ARG A 12 4.02 -3.54 -9.70
N GLY A 13 3.85 -3.91 -10.96
CA GLY A 13 2.52 -4.17 -11.51
C GLY A 13 2.43 -3.92 -13.01
N LYS A 14 1.28 -4.24 -13.60
CA LYS A 14 0.91 -3.89 -14.97
C LYS A 14 -0.56 -3.51 -15.03
N GLY A 15 -0.86 -2.40 -15.71
CA GLY A 15 -2.22 -1.87 -15.79
C GLY A 15 -2.76 -1.53 -14.41
N LEU A 16 -3.99 -1.98 -14.11
CA LEU A 16 -4.69 -1.71 -12.85
C LEU A 16 -4.43 -2.77 -11.76
N MET A 17 -3.34 -3.52 -11.86
CA MET A 17 -2.94 -4.50 -10.83
C MET A 17 -1.55 -4.15 -10.31
N ILE A 18 -1.50 -3.59 -9.10
CA ILE A 18 -0.30 -2.96 -8.53
C ILE A 18 -0.02 -3.55 -7.14
N GLY A 19 1.25 -3.92 -6.91
CA GLY A 19 1.80 -4.32 -5.63
C GLY A 19 2.80 -3.28 -5.13
N ILE A 20 2.74 -2.97 -3.83
CA ILE A 20 3.63 -2.02 -3.17
C ILE A 20 4.24 -2.73 -1.97
N GLU A 21 5.55 -2.92 -2.00
CA GLU A 21 6.28 -3.62 -0.95
C GLU A 21 6.82 -2.64 0.08
N LEU A 22 6.59 -2.96 1.36
CA LEU A 22 6.90 -2.09 2.47
C LEU A 22 8.04 -2.63 3.33
N VAL A 23 8.89 -1.72 3.80
CA VAL A 23 10.04 -2.02 4.65
C VAL A 23 10.09 -1.14 5.88
N ASP A 24 10.78 -1.60 6.92
CA ASP A 24 11.11 -0.81 8.10
C ASP A 24 12.33 0.11 7.87
N ALA A 25 12.72 0.85 8.91
CA ALA A 25 13.87 1.77 8.85
C ALA A 25 15.22 1.07 8.60
N ASN A 26 15.30 -0.24 8.85
CA ASN A 26 16.48 -1.07 8.64
C ASN A 26 16.43 -1.83 7.30
N GLN A 27 15.43 -1.55 6.43
CA GLN A 27 15.19 -2.22 5.16
C GLN A 27 14.78 -3.71 5.29
N ASN A 28 14.28 -4.13 6.46
CA ASN A 28 13.62 -5.42 6.60
C ASN A 28 12.15 -5.31 6.21
N ASN A 29 11.51 -6.43 5.86
CA ASN A 29 10.08 -6.45 5.55
C ASN A 29 9.24 -5.87 6.71
N LEU A 30 8.31 -4.99 6.37
CA LEU A 30 7.43 -4.36 7.36
C LEU A 30 6.53 -5.41 8.04
N GLU A 31 6.41 -5.33 9.35
CA GLU A 31 5.56 -6.24 10.13
C GLU A 31 4.11 -6.26 9.65
N THR A 32 3.52 -7.46 9.61
CA THR A 32 2.12 -7.70 9.20
C THR A 32 1.12 -6.78 9.92
N MET A 33 1.35 -6.49 11.21
CA MET A 33 0.47 -5.62 12.00
C MET A 33 0.49 -4.18 11.50
N ARG A 34 1.69 -3.64 11.19
CA ARG A 34 1.85 -2.28 10.65
C ARG A 34 1.24 -2.16 9.26
N THR A 35 1.47 -3.14 8.39
CA THR A 35 0.81 -3.20 7.08
C THR A 35 -0.71 -3.24 7.21
N SER A 36 -1.24 -4.00 8.19
CA SER A 36 -2.68 -4.05 8.47
C SER A 36 -3.23 -2.71 8.97
N THR A 37 -2.45 -1.97 9.76
CA THR A 37 -2.79 -0.62 10.20
C THR A 37 -2.86 0.35 9.02
N ILE A 38 -1.91 0.29 8.08
CA ILE A 38 -1.95 1.09 6.85
C ILE A 38 -3.23 0.83 6.06
N VAL A 39 -3.56 -0.44 5.82
CA VAL A 39 -4.81 -0.83 5.13
C VAL A 39 -6.04 -0.31 5.87
N ARG A 40 -6.07 -0.39 7.21
CA ARG A 40 -7.16 0.15 8.02
C ARG A 40 -7.28 1.68 7.88
N LEU A 41 -6.17 2.41 7.94
CA LEU A 41 -6.16 3.87 7.83
C LEU A 41 -6.60 4.36 6.45
N VAL A 42 -6.27 3.63 5.38
CA VAL A 42 -6.76 3.93 4.03
C VAL A 42 -8.27 3.64 3.93
N LYS A 43 -8.73 2.54 4.55
CA LYS A 43 -10.17 2.22 4.66
C LYS A 43 -10.97 3.27 5.41
N GLU A 44 -10.43 3.81 6.51
CA GLU A 44 -11.06 4.90 7.27
C GLU A 44 -11.20 6.20 6.45
N ARG A 45 -10.37 6.40 5.42
CA ARG A 45 -10.47 7.50 4.44
C ARG A 45 -11.40 7.17 3.26
N GLY A 46 -12.12 6.05 3.34
CA GLY A 46 -13.14 5.64 2.37
C GLY A 46 -12.59 4.93 1.13
N ILE A 47 -11.37 4.37 1.19
CA ILE A 47 -10.76 3.63 0.08
C ILE A 47 -10.45 2.21 0.51
N LEU A 48 -10.94 1.23 -0.25
CA LEU A 48 -10.67 -0.18 0.02
C LEU A 48 -9.46 -0.64 -0.81
N ILE A 49 -8.39 -1.00 -0.10
CA ILE A 49 -7.20 -1.66 -0.66
C ILE A 49 -6.97 -2.98 0.07
N GLY A 50 -6.26 -3.89 -0.57
CA GLY A 50 -5.85 -5.16 0.03
C GLY A 50 -4.41 -5.15 0.48
N LYS A 51 -4.01 -6.25 1.13
CA LYS A 51 -2.63 -6.69 1.25
C LYS A 51 -2.56 -8.15 0.83
N ILE A 52 -1.40 -8.60 0.38
CA ILE A 52 -1.20 -10.03 0.14
C ILE A 52 -1.25 -10.72 1.50
N SER A 53 -2.15 -11.70 1.64
CA SER A 53 -2.32 -12.47 2.87
C SER A 53 -2.25 -13.97 2.63
N HIS A 54 -2.02 -14.75 3.69
CA HIS A 54 -1.75 -16.18 3.62
C HIS A 54 -0.55 -16.50 2.70
N ALA A 55 0.44 -15.61 2.68
CA ALA A 55 1.70 -15.88 2.02
C ALA A 55 2.44 -16.99 2.77
N VAL A 56 3.24 -17.78 2.04
CA VAL A 56 4.10 -18.81 2.66
C VAL A 56 5.16 -18.15 3.55
N ASP A 57 5.57 -16.94 3.19
CA ASP A 57 6.58 -16.16 3.87
C ASP A 57 5.94 -14.99 4.62
N GLU A 58 6.21 -14.90 5.93
CA GLU A 58 5.93 -13.73 6.74
C GLU A 58 7.14 -12.78 6.79
N PRO A 59 6.93 -11.46 7.01
CA PRO A 59 5.66 -10.79 7.24
C PRO A 59 4.92 -10.41 5.94
N GLU A 60 3.61 -10.22 6.05
CA GLU A 60 2.73 -9.79 4.95
C GLU A 60 2.86 -8.26 4.72
N ASN A 61 3.91 -7.87 4.00
CA ASN A 61 4.35 -6.48 3.83
C ASN A 61 3.94 -5.83 2.51
N ILE A 62 3.15 -6.51 1.67
CA ILE A 62 2.80 -6.05 0.33
C ILE A 62 1.35 -5.55 0.30
N ILE A 63 1.15 -4.26 0.04
CA ILE A 63 -0.15 -3.68 -0.30
C ILE A 63 -0.50 -4.05 -1.74
N PHE A 64 -1.77 -4.41 -1.96
CA PHE A 64 -2.28 -4.81 -3.27
C PHE A 64 -3.48 -3.95 -3.68
N ILE A 65 -3.40 -3.39 -4.90
CA ILE A 65 -4.41 -2.53 -5.50
C ILE A 65 -4.87 -3.16 -6.82
N ALA A 66 -6.16 -3.51 -6.88
CA ALA A 66 -6.83 -4.04 -8.06
C ALA A 66 -8.26 -3.47 -8.12
N PRO A 67 -8.41 -2.21 -8.59
CA PRO A 67 -9.71 -1.55 -8.67
C PRO A 67 -10.53 -2.09 -9.86
N PRO A 68 -11.83 -1.75 -9.92
CA PRO A 68 -12.65 -2.01 -11.10
C PRO A 68 -12.04 -1.41 -12.38
N LEU A 69 -12.23 -2.07 -13.53
CA LEU A 69 -11.63 -1.64 -14.81
C LEU A 69 -12.21 -0.35 -15.39
N ILE A 70 -13.24 0.20 -14.75
CA ILE A 70 -13.87 1.48 -15.10
C ILE A 70 -13.27 2.67 -14.32
N LEU A 71 -12.17 2.45 -13.59
CA LEU A 71 -11.50 3.47 -12.79
C LEU A 71 -11.19 4.73 -13.63
N THR A 72 -11.60 5.88 -13.13
CA THR A 72 -11.27 7.18 -13.72
C THR A 72 -9.93 7.72 -13.20
N LEU A 73 -9.35 8.70 -13.90
CA LEU A 73 -8.11 9.34 -13.45
C LEU A 73 -8.27 10.03 -12.09
N ASP A 74 -9.39 10.73 -11.88
CA ASP A 74 -9.65 11.41 -10.59
C ASP A 74 -9.75 10.42 -9.42
N GLU A 75 -10.35 9.24 -9.65
CA GLU A 75 -10.38 8.17 -8.64
C GLU A 75 -8.99 7.57 -8.40
N ALA A 76 -8.19 7.40 -9.47
CA ALA A 76 -6.81 6.94 -9.35
C ALA A 76 -5.96 7.92 -8.52
N ASP A 77 -6.07 9.22 -8.79
CA ASP A 77 -5.40 10.29 -8.04
C ASP A 77 -5.85 10.30 -6.57
N ARG A 78 -7.15 10.11 -6.31
CA ARG A 78 -7.67 10.00 -4.95
C ARG A 78 -7.08 8.80 -4.19
N ILE A 79 -6.94 7.64 -4.84
CA ILE A 79 -6.29 6.46 -4.25
C ILE A 79 -4.83 6.77 -3.94
N PHE A 80 -4.10 7.36 -4.90
CA PHE A 80 -2.70 7.68 -4.77
C PHE A 80 -2.42 8.65 -3.62
N GLU A 81 -3.11 9.80 -3.59
CA GLU A 81 -2.89 10.82 -2.55
C GLU A 81 -3.28 10.28 -1.17
N THR A 82 -4.38 9.54 -1.06
CA THR A 82 -4.78 8.91 0.22
C THR A 82 -3.71 7.95 0.74
N LEU A 83 -3.14 7.13 -0.14
CA LEU A 83 -2.10 6.17 0.25
C LEU A 83 -0.81 6.89 0.64
N LYS A 84 -0.40 7.91 -0.13
CA LYS A 84 0.77 8.74 0.15
C LYS A 84 0.65 9.48 1.48
N ASP A 85 -0.52 10.03 1.78
CA ASP A 85 -0.79 10.69 3.06
C ASP A 85 -0.67 9.73 4.24
N VAL A 86 -1.19 8.50 4.10
CA VAL A 86 -1.06 7.48 5.15
C VAL A 86 0.40 7.07 5.33
N LEU A 87 1.14 6.84 4.25
CA LEU A 87 2.53 6.38 4.31
C LEU A 87 3.52 7.46 4.78
N THR A 88 3.16 8.74 4.65
CA THR A 88 3.97 9.87 5.16
C THR A 88 3.61 10.26 6.60
N SER A 89 2.43 9.86 7.09
CA SER A 89 2.02 10.09 8.48
C SER A 89 2.74 9.16 9.45
N SER A 90 3.24 9.65 10.58
CA SER A 90 3.98 8.85 11.58
C SER A 90 3.12 7.86 12.41
N SER A 91 1.93 7.48 11.93
CA SER A 91 0.87 6.84 12.74
C SER A 91 0.56 5.39 12.37
N TYR A 92 1.48 4.66 11.74
CA TYR A 92 1.30 3.26 11.34
C TYR A 92 2.43 2.31 11.74
#